data_AF-A0A3D6EUH5-F1
#
_entry.id   AF-A0A3D6EUH5-F1
#
_cell.length_a   1.000
_cell.length_b   1.000
_cell.length_c   1.000
_cell.angle_alpha   90.00
_cell.angle_beta   90.00
_cell.angle_gamma   90.00
#
_symmetry.space_group_name_H-M   'P 1'
#
loop_
_entity.id
_entity.type
_entity.pdbx_description
1 polymer ?
#
loop_
_entity_poly.entity_id
_entity_poly.type
_entity_poly.pdbx_seq_one_letter_code
_entity_poly.pdbx_strand_id
1 'polypeptide(L)' 'LTGAFGSVDKFKEQFTQAAMTRFGSGWAWLVKDGNTLKIGSTPNQDNPMMDVSELKGTPLLTLDVWEHA' A
#
# COMPACT_ATOMS: atom_id res chain seq x y z
N LEU A 1 -2.35 7.98 -11.11
CA LEU A 1 -3.36 6.92 -10.90
C LEU A 1 -3.82 6.29 -12.21
N THR A 2 -4.50 7.00 -13.11
CA THR A 2 -4.95 6.46 -14.42
C THR A 2 -3.84 5.80 -15.23
N GLY A 3 -2.65 6.44 -15.32
CA GLY A 3 -1.52 5.87 -16.06
C GLY A 3 -0.91 4.59 -15.46
N ALA A 4 -1.13 4.31 -14.15
CA ALA A 4 -0.58 3.13 -13.48
C ALA A 4 -1.62 2.01 -13.30
N PHE A 5 -2.89 2.38 -13.06
CA PHE A 5 -3.95 1.45 -12.67
C PHE A 5 -5.13 1.42 -13.65
N GLY A 6 -5.06 2.18 -14.75
CA GLY A 6 -6.11 2.29 -15.76
C GLY A 6 -7.24 3.26 -15.40
N SER A 7 -7.74 3.22 -14.17
CA SER A 7 -8.75 4.16 -13.66
C SER A 7 -8.62 4.37 -12.14
N VAL A 8 -9.33 5.37 -11.61
CA VAL A 8 -9.43 5.57 -10.15
C VAL A 8 -10.19 4.42 -9.49
N ASP A 9 -11.22 3.87 -10.14
CA ASP A 9 -11.98 2.75 -9.59
C ASP A 9 -11.14 1.47 -9.54
N LYS A 10 -10.31 1.21 -10.56
CA LYS A 10 -9.35 0.09 -10.53
C LYS A 10 -8.26 0.28 -9.49
N PHE A 11 -7.81 1.51 -9.26
CA PHE A 11 -6.95 1.82 -8.12
C PHE A 11 -7.63 1.47 -6.79
N LYS A 12 -8.88 1.92 -6.57
CA LYS A 12 -9.62 1.62 -5.34
C LYS A 12 -9.82 0.12 -5.15
N GLU A 13 -10.18 -0.61 -6.19
CA GLU A 13 -10.32 -2.07 -6.16
C GLU A 13 -9.02 -2.73 -5.68
N GLN A 14 -7.88 -2.42 -6.30
CA GLN A 14 -6.58 -3.00 -5.92
C GLN A 14 -6.12 -2.58 -4.52
N PHE A 15 -6.33 -1.31 -4.15
CA PHE A 15 -5.96 -0.80 -2.83
C PHE A 15 -6.79 -1.45 -1.72
N THR A 16 -8.10 -1.59 -1.94
CA THR A 16 -9.00 -2.32 -1.03
C THR A 16 -8.59 -3.78 -0.92
N GLN A 17 -8.22 -4.44 -2.02
CA GLN A 17 -7.72 -5.82 -1.97
C GLN A 17 -6.44 -5.95 -1.14
N ALA A 18 -5.49 -5.02 -1.29
CA ALA A 18 -4.26 -5.02 -0.48
C ALA A 18 -4.52 -4.82 1.02
N ALA A 19 -5.54 -4.02 1.36
CA ALA A 19 -5.99 -3.83 2.74
C ALA A 19 -6.68 -5.08 3.29
N MET A 20 -7.65 -5.65 2.56
CA MET A 20 -8.41 -6.83 3.00
C MET A 20 -7.54 -8.10 3.13
N THR A 21 -6.50 -8.22 2.32
CA THR A 21 -5.62 -9.39 2.31
C THR A 21 -4.44 -9.28 3.29
N ARG A 22 -4.28 -8.14 4.00
CA ARG A 22 -3.35 -8.03 5.12
C ARG A 22 -3.90 -8.80 6.32
N PHE A 23 -3.39 -10.01 6.53
CA PHE A 23 -3.72 -10.79 7.72
C PHE A 23 -2.98 -10.26 8.95
N GLY A 24 -3.70 -10.13 10.07
CA GLY A 24 -3.21 -9.51 11.29
C GLY A 24 -3.01 -8.00 11.15
N SER A 25 -2.28 -7.41 12.09
CA SER A 25 -2.02 -5.98 12.14
C SER A 25 -1.07 -5.51 11.02
N GLY A 26 -1.34 -4.33 10.48
CA GLY A 26 -0.48 -3.74 9.46
C GLY A 26 -1.13 -2.57 8.72
N TRP A 27 -0.64 -2.35 7.51
CA TRP A 27 -0.98 -1.18 6.71
C TRP A 27 -1.09 -1.53 5.23
N ALA A 28 -2.00 -0.87 4.51
CA ALA A 28 -2.02 -0.86 3.03
C ALA A 28 -1.47 0.46 2.50
N TRP A 29 -0.66 0.41 1.45
CA TRP A 29 0.09 1.56 0.94
C TRP A 29 -0.08 1.74 -0.56
N LEU A 30 -0.12 3.00 -0.96
CA LEU A 30 0.25 3.44 -2.31
C LEU A 30 1.65 4.04 -2.19
N VAL A 31 2.60 3.50 -2.94
CA VAL A 31 3.99 3.96 -2.93
C VAL A 31 4.42 4.43 -4.32
N LYS A 32 5.31 5.40 -4.34
CA LYS A 32 6.05 5.83 -5.54
C LYS A 32 7.45 5.22 -5.51
N ASP A 33 7.76 4.43 -6.51
CA ASP A 33 9.09 3.88 -6.73
C ASP A 33 9.64 4.38 -8.07
N GLY A 34 10.57 5.34 -8.01
CA GLY A 34 10.98 6.11 -9.17
C GLY A 34 9.79 6.83 -9.82
N ASN A 35 9.48 6.50 -11.07
CA ASN A 35 8.34 7.04 -11.82
C ASN A 35 7.11 6.13 -11.83
N THR A 36 7.16 5.01 -11.10
CA THR A 36 6.10 4.01 -11.06
C THR A 36 5.32 4.11 -9.75
N LEU A 37 4.01 3.85 -9.81
CA LEU A 37 3.16 3.70 -8.63
C LEU A 37 2.91 2.21 -8.36
N LYS A 38 3.01 1.80 -7.09
CA LYS A 38 2.76 0.43 -6.65
C LYS A 38 1.77 0.44 -5.49
N ILE A 39 0.99 -0.62 -5.37
CA ILE A 39 0.13 -0.89 -4.22
C ILE A 39 0.68 -2.13 -3.51
N GLY A 40 0.68 -2.12 -2.19
CA GLY A 40 1.04 -3.28 -1.38
C GLY A 40 0.68 -3.08 0.08
N SER A 41 1.11 -3.99 0.95
CA SER A 41 0.88 -3.90 2.40
C SER A 41 2.11 -4.33 3.18
N THR A 42 2.23 -3.87 4.42
CA THR A 42 3.36 -4.21 5.30
C THR A 42 2.92 -4.76 6.65
N PRO A 43 3.77 -5.60 7.27
CA PRO A 43 3.83 -5.93 8.67
C PRO A 43 3.46 -4.85 9.66
N ASN A 44 2.67 -5.09 10.71
CA ASN A 44 2.84 -4.38 11.99
C ASN A 44 3.07 -2.85 11.86
N GLN A 45 4.28 -2.38 12.17
CA GLN A 45 4.71 -0.98 12.02
C GLN A 45 5.78 -0.80 10.93
N ASP A 46 5.98 -1.83 10.11
CA ASP A 46 6.92 -1.76 9.00
C ASP A 46 6.43 -0.72 8.00
N ASN A 47 7.35 0.08 7.50
CA ASN A 47 7.07 1.14 6.54
C ASN A 47 7.82 0.89 5.24
N PRO A 48 7.27 1.24 4.06
CA PRO A 48 7.96 1.04 2.77
C PRO A 48 9.35 1.69 2.64
N MET A 49 9.68 2.65 3.51
CA MET A 49 11.00 3.28 3.58
C MET A 49 12.03 2.53 4.44
N MET A 50 11.61 1.54 5.24
CA MET A 50 12.52 0.78 6.10
C MET A 50 13.27 -0.27 5.30
N ASP A 51 14.54 -0.52 5.65
CA ASP A 51 15.39 -1.51 4.99
C ASP A 51 14.79 -2.92 4.98
N VAL A 52 14.07 -3.29 6.03
CA VAL A 52 13.40 -4.60 6.18
C VAL A 52 12.15 -4.78 5.29
N SER A 53 11.59 -3.69 4.74
CA SER A 53 10.33 -3.78 4.00
C SER A 53 10.52 -4.39 2.62
N GLU A 54 9.69 -5.37 2.26
CA GLU A 54 9.63 -5.95 0.91
C GLU A 54 8.96 -5.01 -0.11
N LEU A 55 8.07 -4.14 0.35
CA LEU A 55 7.47 -3.08 -0.46
C LEU A 55 8.36 -1.83 -0.36
N LYS A 56 9.06 -1.48 -1.43
CA LYS A 56 9.92 -0.29 -1.47
C LYS A 56 9.28 0.89 -2.19
N GLY A 57 9.57 2.09 -1.70
CA GLY A 57 9.23 3.36 -2.34
C GLY A 57 8.83 4.44 -1.34
N THR A 58 8.62 5.66 -1.82
CA THR A 58 8.06 6.75 -1.02
C THR A 58 6.56 6.53 -0.81
N PRO A 59 6.08 6.38 0.43
CA PRO A 59 4.64 6.29 0.70
C PRO A 59 3.93 7.58 0.31
N LEU A 60 2.80 7.45 -0.40
CA LEU A 60 1.96 8.58 -0.81
C LEU A 60 0.59 8.58 -0.13
N LEU A 61 0.04 7.39 0.12
CA LEU A 61 -1.21 7.16 0.82
C LEU A 61 -1.09 5.88 1.65
N THR A 62 -1.69 5.86 2.83
CA THR A 62 -1.76 4.69 3.69
C THR A 62 -3.16 4.49 4.25
N LEU A 63 -3.47 3.25 4.59
CA LEU A 63 -4.63 2.86 5.36
C LEU A 63 -4.17 1.96 6.50
N ASP A 64 -4.44 2.39 7.73
CA ASP A 64 -4.28 1.59 8.93
C ASP A 64 -5.33 0.47 8.92
N VAL A 65 -4.88 -0.78 9.02
CA VAL A 65 -5.76 -1.94 9.14
C VAL A 65 -5.56 -2.67 10.47
N TRP A 66 -4.96 -2.01 11.47
CA TRP A 66 -5.05 -2.46 12.84
C TRP A 66 -6.50 -2.40 13.32
N GLU A 67 -6.91 -3.36 14.16
CA GLU A 67 -8.30 -3.45 14.65
C GLU A 67 -8.71 -2.25 15.52
N HIS A 68 -7.76 -1.42 15.96
CA HIS A 68 -8.00 -0.23 16.78
C HIS A 68 -8.13 1.08 15.98
N ALA A 69 -7.96 1.03 14.65
CA ALA A 69 -7.96 2.20 13.77
C ALA A 69 -9.34 2.87 13.65
#